data_AF-A0A2N0NW36-F1
#
_entry.id   AF-A0A2N0NW36-F1
#
_cell.length_a   1.000
_cell.length_b   1.000
_cell.length_c   1.000
_cell.angle_alpha   90.00
_cell.angle_beta   90.00
_cell.angle_gamma   90.00
#
_symmetry.space_group_name_H-M   'P 1'
#
loop_
_entity.id
_entity.type
_entity.pdbx_description
1 polymer ?
#
loop_
_entity_poly.entity_id
_entity_poly.type
_entity_poly.pdbx_seq_one_letter_code
_entity_poly.pdbx_strand_id
1 'polypeptide(L)'
;MDISPWFNQFTNDMIITLLTGERSYTMAGYFNELSDDEKAERPSALVDETVKFVHAIRKHLMGLLIFQFVSPFLRHYFPYFKNKSDDFIRNMKFMNQRMDAIIKRRRQEIENTPLDKPLQNDMLTSIITANTPRDI
;
A
#
# COMPACT_ATOMS: atom_id res chain seq x y z
N MET A 1 4.25 -23.98 -10.12
CA MET A 1 3.91 -22.58 -9.80
C MET A 1 2.53 -22.55 -9.18
N ASP A 2 2.40 -22.07 -7.95
CA ASP A 2 1.08 -21.91 -7.31
C ASP A 2 0.41 -20.64 -7.84
N ILE A 3 -0.78 -20.81 -8.43
CA ILE A 3 -1.54 -19.72 -9.08
C ILE A 3 -2.12 -18.77 -8.04
N SER A 4 -2.47 -19.24 -6.84
CA SER A 4 -3.15 -18.39 -5.86
C SER A 4 -2.24 -17.29 -5.29
N PRO A 5 -1.03 -17.59 -4.77
CA PRO A 5 -0.09 -16.56 -4.34
C PRO A 5 0.34 -15.65 -5.50
N TRP A 6 0.59 -16.23 -6.67
CA TRP A 6 0.96 -15.47 -7.86
C TRP A 6 -0.12 -14.43 -8.23
N PHE A 7 -1.37 -14.87 -8.33
CA PHE A 7 -2.48 -13.99 -8.66
C PHE A 7 -2.65 -12.89 -7.60
N ASN A 8 -2.50 -13.23 -6.32
CA ASN A 8 -2.54 -12.24 -5.24
C ASN A 8 -1.47 -11.15 -5.41
N GLN A 9 -0.21 -11.51 -5.71
CA GLN A 9 0.84 -10.50 -5.92
C GLN A 9 0.63 -9.70 -7.20
N PHE A 10 0.18 -10.34 -8.28
CA PHE A 10 -0.19 -9.66 -9.52
C PHE A 10 -1.26 -8.59 -9.26
N THR A 11 -2.33 -8.98 -8.56
CA THR A 11 -3.44 -8.08 -8.23
C THR A 11 -2.99 -6.95 -7.32
N ASN A 12 -2.12 -7.20 -6.33
CA ASN A 12 -1.56 -6.14 -5.50
C ASN A 12 -0.81 -5.11 -6.35
N ASP A 13 0.07 -5.57 -7.23
CA ASP A 13 0.88 -4.68 -8.05
C ASP A 13 0.02 -3.84 -9.01
N MET A 14 -0.97 -4.48 -9.63
CA MET A 14 -1.94 -3.81 -10.50
C MET A 14 -2.77 -2.77 -9.74
N ILE A 15 -3.36 -3.12 -8.60
CA ILE A 15 -4.21 -2.22 -7.82
C ILE A 15 -3.40 -1.02 -7.31
N ILE A 16 -2.19 -1.24 -6.76
CA ILE A 16 -1.38 -0.14 -6.25
C ILE A 16 -1.05 0.83 -7.39
N THR A 17 -0.59 0.33 -8.54
CA THR A 17 -0.26 1.19 -9.68
C THR A 17 -1.47 1.93 -10.23
N LEU A 18 -2.65 1.31 -10.33
CA LEU A 18 -3.86 1.98 -10.82
C LEU A 18 -4.43 3.01 -9.83
N LEU A 19 -4.33 2.74 -8.53
CA LEU A 19 -4.90 3.61 -7.51
C LEU A 19 -4.00 4.79 -7.18
N THR A 20 -2.68 4.57 -7.07
CA THR A 20 -1.76 5.59 -6.56
C THR A 20 -0.78 6.10 -7.60
N GLY A 21 -0.69 5.44 -8.76
CA GLY A 21 0.34 5.71 -9.77
C GLY A 21 1.74 5.21 -9.40
N GLU A 22 1.94 4.69 -8.18
CA GLU A 22 3.24 4.17 -7.71
C GLU A 22 3.50 2.76 -8.27
N ARG A 23 4.78 2.44 -8.50
CA ARG A 23 5.19 1.08 -8.86
C ARG A 23 5.22 0.21 -7.61
N SER A 24 4.58 -0.96 -7.68
CA SER A 24 4.67 -2.01 -6.68
C SER A 24 5.41 -3.21 -7.27
N TYR A 25 6.15 -3.93 -6.41
CA TYR A 25 7.06 -5.00 -6.82
C TYR A 25 6.84 -6.28 -6.02
N THR A 26 5.61 -6.55 -5.57
CA THR A 26 5.32 -7.76 -4.80
C THR A 26 5.46 -9.03 -5.62
N MET A 27 5.26 -8.95 -6.94
CA MET A 27 5.58 -10.05 -7.85
C MET A 27 7.09 -10.33 -7.92
N ALA A 28 7.92 -9.28 -7.91
CA ALA A 28 9.38 -9.42 -7.86
C ALA A 28 9.83 -10.03 -6.52
N GLY A 29 9.19 -9.64 -5.42
CA GLY A 29 9.39 -10.25 -4.10
C GLY A 29 9.08 -11.74 -4.11
N TYR A 30 7.94 -12.12 -4.69
CA TYR A 30 7.57 -13.54 -4.84
C TYR A 30 8.52 -14.32 -5.74
N PHE A 31 8.98 -13.73 -6.85
CA PHE A 31 10.02 -14.34 -7.68
C PHE A 31 11.33 -14.56 -6.89
N ASN A 32 11.74 -13.57 -6.10
CA ASN A 32 12.93 -13.65 -5.26
C ASN A 32 12.82 -14.73 -4.16
N GLU A 33 11.62 -15.02 -3.66
CA GLU A 33 11.39 -16.09 -2.69
C GLU A 33 11.41 -17.49 -3.33
N LEU A 34 10.98 -17.60 -4.59
CA LEU A 34 10.91 -18.88 -5.31
C LEU A 34 12.18 -19.29 -6.03
N SER A 35 13.03 -18.32 -6.37
CA SER A 35 14.23 -18.55 -7.17
C SER A 35 15.46 -18.53 -6.27
N ASP A 36 16.17 -19.67 -6.22
CA ASP A 36 17.40 -19.80 -5.44
C ASP A 36 18.59 -19.16 -6.16
N ASP A 37 18.66 -19.31 -7.49
CA ASP A 37 19.81 -18.91 -8.30
C ASP A 37 19.68 -17.51 -8.94
N GLU A 38 18.45 -17.02 -9.12
CA GLU A 38 18.15 -15.76 -9.78
C GLU A 38 17.33 -14.83 -8.88
N LYS A 39 17.55 -13.53 -9.02
CA LYS A 39 16.75 -12.48 -8.38
C LYS A 39 16.26 -11.52 -9.45
N ALA A 40 15.11 -10.92 -9.20
CA ALA A 40 14.55 -9.91 -10.06
C ALA A 40 15.54 -8.75 -10.22
N GLU A 41 15.62 -8.19 -11.43
CA GLU A 41 16.45 -7.01 -11.76
C GLU A 41 15.88 -5.71 -11.14
N ARG A 42 15.72 -5.70 -9.81
CA ARG A 42 15.21 -4.58 -9.03
C ARG A 42 15.97 -4.48 -7.72
N PRO A 43 16.23 -3.26 -7.21
CA PRO A 43 16.84 -3.09 -5.88
C PRO A 43 16.00 -3.78 -4.80
N SER A 44 16.63 -4.65 -4.01
CA SER A 44 15.96 -5.42 -2.94
C SER A 44 15.20 -4.51 -1.97
N ALA A 45 15.80 -3.37 -1.58
CA ALA A 45 15.16 -2.41 -0.69
C ALA A 45 13.81 -1.90 -1.22
N LEU A 46 13.66 -1.69 -2.53
CA LEU A 46 12.39 -1.26 -3.13
C LEU A 46 11.37 -2.40 -3.11
N VAL A 47 11.82 -3.62 -3.39
CA VAL A 47 10.97 -4.82 -3.32
C VAL A 47 10.46 -5.01 -1.88
N ASP A 48 11.36 -5.02 -0.90
CA ASP A 48 11.05 -5.20 0.52
C ASP A 48 10.09 -4.12 1.03
N GLU A 49 10.27 -2.87 0.60
CA GLU A 49 9.38 -1.78 0.98
C GLU A 49 7.95 -2.02 0.48
N THR A 50 7.79 -2.43 -0.78
CA THR A 50 6.46 -2.70 -1.37
C THR A 50 5.79 -3.92 -0.73
N VAL A 51 6.55 -4.99 -0.47
CA VAL A 51 6.06 -6.18 0.24
C VAL A 51 5.61 -5.83 1.66
N LYS A 52 6.41 -5.03 2.38
CA LYS A 52 6.06 -4.54 3.71
C LYS A 52 4.80 -3.68 3.70
N PHE A 53 4.61 -2.83 2.69
CA PHE A 53 3.42 -2.01 2.57
C PHE A 53 2.16 -2.85 2.33
N VAL A 54 2.21 -3.83 1.41
CA VAL A 54 1.10 -4.77 1.18
C VAL A 54 0.79 -5.59 2.42
N HIS A 55 1.81 -6.06 3.14
CA HIS A 55 1.60 -6.76 4.40
C HIS A 55 0.90 -5.87 5.44
N ALA A 56 1.28 -4.58 5.51
CA ALA A 56 0.62 -3.62 6.39
C ALA A 56 -0.87 -3.43 6.02
N ILE A 57 -1.21 -3.36 4.72
CA ILE A 57 -2.60 -3.28 4.26
C ILE A 57 -3.40 -4.52 4.70
N ARG A 58 -2.87 -5.72 4.48
CA ARG A 58 -3.52 -6.97 4.92
C ARG A 58 -3.72 -7.00 6.44
N LYS A 59 -2.70 -6.59 7.19
CA LYS A 59 -2.76 -6.50 8.65
C LYS A 59 -3.80 -5.48 9.13
N HIS A 60 -3.96 -4.36 8.42
CA HIS A 60 -4.99 -3.39 8.74
C HIS A 60 -6.40 -3.94 8.55
N LEU A 61 -6.66 -4.67 7.45
CA LEU A 61 -7.95 -5.34 7.23
C LEU A 61 -8.28 -6.31 8.38
N MET A 62 -7.29 -7.07 8.87
CA MET A 62 -7.45 -7.92 10.06
C MET A 62 -7.70 -7.10 11.33
N GLY A 63 -7.06 -5.94 11.46
CA GLY A 63 -7.29 -5.01 12.56
C GLY A 63 -8.73 -4.50 12.60
N LEU A 64 -9.33 -4.19 11.45
CA LEU A 64 -10.74 -3.75 11.38
C LEU A 64 -11.69 -4.80 11.97
N LEU A 65 -11.47 -6.09 11.69
CA LEU A 65 -12.28 -7.18 12.27
C LEU A 65 -12.17 -7.21 13.80
N ILE A 66 -10.95 -7.06 14.35
CA ILE A 66 -10.76 -7.05 15.80
C ILE A 66 -11.42 -5.83 16.45
N PHE A 67 -11.34 -4.67 15.81
CA PHE A 67 -11.98 -3.45 16.35
C PHE A 67 -13.51 -3.50 16.26
N GLN A 68 -14.06 -4.21 15.28
CA GLN A 68 -15.50 -4.42 15.10
C GLN A 68 -16.08 -5.44 16.08
N PHE A 69 -15.42 -6.59 16.26
CA PHE A 69 -15.99 -7.71 17.02
C PHE A 69 -15.50 -7.81 18.47
N VAL A 70 -14.32 -7.27 18.80
CA VAL A 70 -13.80 -7.31 20.16
C VAL A 70 -14.16 -6.02 20.88
N SER A 71 -14.84 -6.15 22.03
CA SER A 71 -15.26 -4.99 22.81
C SER A 71 -14.06 -4.12 23.24
N PRO A 72 -14.25 -2.78 23.39
CA PRO A 72 -13.19 -1.90 23.89
C PRO A 72 -12.64 -2.35 25.26
N PHE A 73 -13.49 -2.92 26.11
CA PHE A 73 -13.10 -3.45 27.41
C PHE A 73 -12.02 -4.55 27.27
N LEU A 74 -12.29 -5.58 26.45
CA LEU A 74 -11.33 -6.67 26.25
C LEU A 74 -10.03 -6.17 25.61
N ARG A 75 -10.13 -5.26 24.63
CA ARG A 75 -8.97 -4.64 23.98
C ARG A 75 -8.13 -3.77 24.91
N HIS A 76 -8.71 -3.23 25.98
CA HIS A 76 -7.97 -2.38 26.92
C HIS A 76 -7.36 -3.18 28.09
N TYR A 77 -8.12 -4.12 28.65
CA TYR A 77 -7.77 -4.76 29.92
C TYR A 77 -7.18 -6.17 29.77
N PHE A 78 -7.54 -6.91 28.72
CA PHE A 78 -7.07 -8.29 28.56
C PHE A 78 -5.77 -8.32 27.74
N PRO A 79 -4.64 -8.81 28.30
CA PRO A 79 -3.30 -8.66 27.67
C PRO A 79 -3.22 -9.16 26.23
N TYR A 80 -3.86 -10.28 25.92
CA TYR A 80 -3.87 -10.83 24.56
C TYR A 80 -4.47 -9.87 23.53
N PHE A 81 -5.66 -9.32 23.82
CA PHE A 81 -6.35 -8.41 22.91
C PHE A 81 -5.71 -7.02 22.91
N LYS A 82 -5.17 -6.59 24.04
CA LYS A 82 -4.41 -5.33 24.16
C LYS A 82 -3.18 -5.33 23.25
N ASN A 83 -2.33 -6.34 23.37
CA ASN A 83 -1.11 -6.43 22.56
C ASN A 83 -1.42 -6.47 21.06
N LYS A 84 -2.47 -7.19 20.65
CA LYS A 84 -2.95 -7.21 19.27
C LYS A 84 -3.46 -5.84 18.82
N SER A 85 -4.31 -5.19 19.63
CA SER A 85 -4.88 -3.87 19.30
C SER A 85 -3.79 -2.82 19.15
N ASP A 86 -2.82 -2.78 20.06
CA ASP A 86 -1.67 -1.87 20.00
C ASP A 86 -0.84 -2.09 18.73
N ASP A 87 -0.67 -3.35 18.33
CA ASP A 87 0.03 -3.73 17.11
C ASP A 87 -0.70 -3.29 15.84
N PHE A 88 -2.03 -3.41 15.77
CA PHE A 88 -2.83 -2.85 14.67
C PHE A 88 -2.80 -1.33 14.64
N ILE A 89 -2.81 -0.66 15.80
CA ILE A 89 -2.70 0.80 15.88
C ILE A 89 -1.33 1.26 15.35
N ARG A 90 -0.24 0.58 15.71
CA ARG A 90 1.09 0.88 15.15
C ARG A 90 1.13 0.67 13.64
N ASN A 91 0.55 -0.42 13.16
CA ASN A 91 0.44 -0.69 11.72
C ASN A 91 -0.35 0.40 10.98
N MET A 92 -1.46 0.86 11.56
CA MET A 92 -2.24 1.99 11.03
C MET A 92 -1.39 3.26 10.90
N LYS A 93 -0.63 3.60 11.95
CA LYS A 93 0.26 4.78 11.93
C LYS A 93 1.28 4.69 10.79
N PHE A 94 1.91 3.54 10.61
CA PHE A 94 2.84 3.29 9.50
C PHE A 94 2.16 3.48 8.13
N MET A 95 0.97 2.90 7.93
CA MET A 95 0.26 3.05 6.66
C MET A 95 -0.16 4.49 6.39
N ASN A 96 -0.69 5.20 7.38
CA ASN A 96 -1.08 6.61 7.24
C ASN A 96 0.12 7.47 6.84
N GLN A 97 1.28 7.23 7.45
CA GLN A 97 2.53 7.90 7.06
C GLN A 97 2.93 7.58 5.62
N ARG A 98 2.83 6.31 5.19
CA ARG A 98 3.17 5.92 3.82
C ARG A 98 2.22 6.52 2.78
N MET A 99 0.92 6.53 3.08
CA MET A 99 -0.10 7.14 2.21
C MET A 99 0.06 8.65 2.12
N ASP A 100 0.32 9.33 3.25
CA ASP A 100 0.59 10.77 3.28
C ASP A 100 1.82 11.13 2.42
N ALA A 101 2.88 10.33 2.48
CA ALA A 101 4.06 10.52 1.64
C ALA A 101 3.74 10.39 0.14
N ILE A 102 2.93 9.40 -0.25
CA ILE A 102 2.48 9.20 -1.64
C ILE A 102 1.66 10.42 -2.11
N ILE A 103 0.68 10.83 -1.30
CA ILE A 103 -0.20 11.98 -1.62
C ILE A 103 0.62 13.26 -1.78
N LYS A 104 1.57 13.52 -0.87
CA LYS A 104 2.44 14.70 -0.93
C LYS A 104 3.31 14.70 -2.18
N ARG A 105 3.94 13.57 -2.50
CA ARG A 105 4.74 13.45 -3.73
C ARG A 105 3.87 13.71 -4.96
N ARG A 106 2.68 13.11 -5.02
CA ARG A 106 1.77 13.30 -6.16
C ARG A 106 1.32 14.75 -6.31
N ARG A 107 1.02 15.45 -5.20
CA ARG A 107 0.71 16.89 -5.25
C ARG A 107 1.86 17.71 -5.82
N GLN A 108 3.09 17.44 -5.38
CA GLN A 108 4.28 18.10 -5.92
C GLN A 108 4.49 17.80 -7.41
N GLU A 109 4.26 16.57 -7.86
CA GLU A 109 4.33 16.20 -9.29
C GLU A 109 3.31 16.97 -10.12
N ILE A 110 2.07 17.10 -9.64
CA ILE A 110 1.00 17.86 -10.31
C ILE A 110 1.36 19.35 -10.38
N GLU A 111 1.78 19.95 -9.25
CA GLU A 111 2.16 21.36 -9.16
C GLU A 111 3.35 21.71 -10.08
N ASN A 112 4.32 20.80 -10.20
CA ASN A 112 5.50 20.98 -11.05
C ASN A 112 5.24 20.66 -12.53
N THR A 113 4.10 20.05 -12.88
CA THR A 113 3.77 19.71 -14.27
C THR A 113 3.06 20.90 -14.93
N PRO A 114 3.62 21.46 -16.02
CA PRO A 114 2.99 22.54 -16.78
C PRO A 114 1.56 22.21 -17.23
N LEU A 115 0.70 23.24 -17.32
CA LEU A 115 -0.74 23.10 -17.63
C LEU A 115 -1.02 22.50 -19.03
N ASP A 116 -0.07 22.61 -19.95
CA ASP A 116 -0.13 22.06 -21.30
C ASP A 116 0.28 20.59 -21.37
N LYS A 117 0.88 20.03 -20.30
CA LYS A 117 1.31 18.63 -20.24
C LYS A 117 0.29 17.76 -19.51
N PRO A 118 0.05 16.52 -19.99
CA PRO A 118 -0.86 15.59 -19.33
C PRO A 118 -0.31 15.14 -17.96
N LEU A 119 -1.23 14.87 -17.03
CA LEU A 119 -0.93 14.21 -15.76
C LEU A 119 -1.04 12.68 -15.90
N GLN A 120 -0.61 11.95 -14.87
CA GLN A 120 -0.73 10.50 -14.85
C GLN A 120 -2.20 10.07 -14.67
N ASN A 121 -2.65 9.12 -15.50
CA ASN A 121 -4.02 8.59 -15.46
C ASN A 121 -4.17 7.49 -14.41
N ASP A 122 -4.14 7.88 -13.13
CA ASP A 122 -4.45 7.03 -11.99
C ASP A 122 -5.47 7.70 -11.08
N MET A 123 -6.11 6.89 -10.22
CA MET A 123 -7.22 7.37 -9.39
C MET A 123 -6.80 8.50 -8.44
N LEU A 124 -5.60 8.43 -7.86
CA LEU A 124 -5.13 9.44 -6.93
C LEU A 124 -4.99 10.80 -7.60
N THR A 125 -4.44 10.85 -8.82
CA THR A 125 -4.39 12.08 -9.61
C THR A 125 -5.80 12.63 -9.82
N SER A 126 -6.74 11.80 -10.30
CA SER A 126 -8.13 12.23 -10.53
C SER A 126 -8.79 12.79 -9.27
N ILE A 127 -8.57 12.17 -8.11
CA ILE A 127 -9.12 12.65 -6.84
C ILE A 127 -8.50 14.00 -6.43
N ILE A 128 -7.20 14.19 -6.65
CA ILE A 128 -6.51 15.45 -6.29
C ILE A 128 -6.93 16.59 -7.22
N THR A 129 -7.11 16.33 -8.52
CA THR A 129 -7.45 17.34 -9.52
C THR A 129 -8.94 17.54 -9.73
N ALA A 130 -9.80 16.77 -9.06
CA ALA A 130 -11.24 16.91 -9.13
C ALA A 130 -11.67 18.35 -8.88
N ASN A 131 -12.54 18.88 -9.75
CA ASN A 131 -13.03 20.27 -9.73
C ASN A 131 -11.94 21.35 -9.92
N THR A 132 -10.79 21.01 -10.48
CA THR A 132 -9.75 21.99 -10.88
C THR A 132 -9.74 22.14 -12.41
N PRO A 133 -9.05 23.14 -12.99
CA PRO A 133 -8.85 23.22 -14.44
C PRO A 133 -8.09 22.01 -15.04
N ARG A 134 -7.53 21.15 -14.18
CA ARG A 134 -6.80 19.92 -14.53
C ARG A 134 -7.67 18.67 -14.37
N ASP A 135 -8.95 18.84 -14.05
CA ASP A 135 -9.94 17.76 -14.06
C ASP A 135 -10.15 17.26 -15.50
N ILE A 136 -10.26 15.94 -15.68
CA ILE A 136 -10.40 15.28 -16.99
C ILE A 136 -11.85 14.93 -17.26
#